data_AF-A0A2N0MA24-F1
#
_entry.id   AF-A0A2N0MA24-F1
#
_cell.length_a   1.000
_cell.length_b   1.000
_cell.length_c   1.000
_cell.angle_alpha   90.00
_cell.angle_beta   90.00
_cell.angle_gamma   90.00
#
_symmetry.space_group_name_H-M   'P 1'
#
loop_
_entity.id
_entity.type
_entity.pdbx_description
1 polymer ?
#
loop_
_entity_poly.entity_id
_entity_poly.type
_entity_poly.pdbx_seq_one_letter_code
_entity_poly.pdbx_strand_id
1 'polypeptide(L)'
;MGENYRDADLTAKQLAMLEFAEFLTTNPSGVNQDWTDELRNVGWGDADIVDIVHITALFNYMDRVADGLGVELDSDRHWEHLAPKLSFKDDTAPKVYGKIARAPVTAAD
;
A
#
# COMPACT_ATOMS: atom_id res chain seq x y z
N MET A 1 10.05 -19.09 -3.97
CA MET A 1 9.18 -17.91 -3.77
C MET A 1 8.94 -17.32 -5.13
N GLY A 2 7.70 -16.96 -5.47
CA GLY A 2 7.43 -16.29 -6.75
C GLY A 2 8.09 -14.92 -6.74
N GLU A 3 8.96 -14.66 -7.72
CA GLU A 3 9.61 -13.36 -7.89
C GLU A 3 8.63 -12.29 -8.40
N ASN A 4 7.46 -12.72 -8.91
CA ASN A 4 6.40 -11.88 -9.41
C ASN A 4 5.07 -12.23 -8.74
N TYR A 5 4.40 -11.22 -8.16
CA TYR A 5 3.11 -11.42 -7.49
C TYR A 5 2.00 -11.86 -8.44
N ARG A 6 2.16 -11.64 -9.75
CA ARG A 6 1.18 -12.05 -10.78
C ARG A 6 1.07 -13.57 -10.94
N ASP A 7 2.10 -14.30 -10.52
CA ASP A 7 2.12 -15.77 -10.56
C ASP A 7 1.52 -16.39 -9.28
N ALA A 8 1.11 -15.58 -8.30
CA ALA A 8 0.49 -16.04 -7.08
C ALA A 8 -1.02 -16.26 -7.25
N ASP A 9 -1.57 -17.22 -6.52
CA ASP A 9 -3.02 -17.49 -6.47
C ASP A 9 -3.72 -16.40 -5.64
N LEU A 10 -3.98 -15.27 -6.29
CA LEU A 10 -4.57 -14.07 -5.69
C LEU A 10 -6.03 -13.90 -6.10
N THR A 11 -6.83 -13.42 -5.15
CA THR A 11 -8.19 -12.95 -5.45
C THR A 11 -8.13 -11.67 -6.29
N ALA A 12 -9.18 -11.39 -7.07
CA ALA A 12 -9.28 -10.15 -7.86
C ALA A 12 -9.10 -8.88 -6.99
N LYS A 13 -9.60 -8.92 -5.74
CA LYS A 13 -9.46 -7.83 -4.78
C LYS A 13 -8.00 -7.60 -4.35
N GLN A 14 -7.23 -8.67 -4.14
CA GLN A 14 -5.79 -8.58 -3.83
C GLN A 14 -4.96 -8.17 -5.04
N LEU A 15 -5.30 -8.68 -6.23
CA LEU A 15 -4.59 -8.34 -7.47
C LEU A 15 -4.67 -6.84 -7.75
N ALA A 16 -5.87 -6.26 -7.73
CA ALA A 16 -6.08 -4.82 -7.97
C ALA A 16 -5.33 -3.94 -6.95
N MET A 17 -5.26 -4.38 -5.68
CA MET A 17 -4.46 -3.69 -4.66
C MET A 17 -2.97 -3.67 -4.99
N LEU A 18 -2.42 -4.79 -5.46
CA LEU A 18 -0.99 -4.89 -5.79
C LEU A 18 -0.65 -4.14 -7.09
N GLU A 19 -1.52 -4.18 -8.09
CA GLU A 19 -1.38 -3.41 -9.33
C GLU A 19 -1.37 -1.90 -9.04
N PHE A 20 -2.29 -1.43 -8.18
CA PHE A 20 -2.28 -0.05 -7.72
C PHE A 20 -1.00 0.31 -6.94
N ALA A 21 -0.53 -0.57 -6.04
CA ALA A 21 0.67 -0.33 -5.26
C ALA A 21 1.94 -0.25 -6.14
N GLU A 22 2.06 -1.12 -7.14
CA GLU A 22 3.13 -1.09 -8.14
C GLU A 22 3.08 0.19 -8.97
N PHE A 23 1.90 0.60 -9.43
CA PHE A 23 1.75 1.83 -10.19
C PHE A 23 2.06 3.09 -9.37
N LEU A 24 1.57 3.16 -8.12
CA LEU A 24 1.89 4.28 -7.21
C LEU A 24 3.39 4.36 -6.90
N THR A 25 4.08 3.21 -6.85
CA THR A 25 5.53 3.14 -6.62
C THR A 25 6.33 3.65 -7.81
N THR A 26 5.93 3.27 -9.03
CA THR A 26 6.69 3.51 -10.26
C THR A 26 6.28 4.78 -11.01
N ASN A 27 5.02 5.20 -10.88
CA ASN A 27 4.46 6.37 -11.55
C ASN A 27 3.49 7.15 -10.64
N PRO A 28 3.96 7.67 -9.49
CA PRO A 28 3.09 8.35 -8.53
C PRO A 28 2.36 9.58 -9.11
N SER A 29 2.98 10.30 -10.05
CA SER A 29 2.38 11.46 -10.73
C SER A 29 1.24 11.10 -11.69
N GLY A 30 1.15 9.83 -12.11
CA GLY A 30 0.11 9.35 -13.01
C GLY A 30 -1.16 8.88 -12.28
N VAL A 31 -1.17 8.85 -10.95
CA VAL A 31 -2.33 8.39 -10.18
C VAL A 31 -3.48 9.37 -10.33
N ASN A 32 -4.65 8.85 -10.69
CA ASN A 32 -5.88 9.60 -10.89
C ASN A 32 -7.05 8.91 -10.17
N GLN A 33 -8.27 9.42 -10.34
CA GLN A 33 -9.46 8.88 -9.66
C GLN A 33 -9.82 7.46 -10.11
N ASP A 34 -9.53 7.09 -11.36
CA ASP A 34 -9.90 5.80 -11.95
C ASP A 34 -9.33 4.64 -11.13
N TRP A 35 -8.09 4.78 -10.64
CA TRP A 35 -7.46 3.81 -9.73
C TRP A 35 -8.25 3.58 -8.45
N THR A 36 -8.72 4.66 -7.81
CA THR A 36 -9.51 4.54 -6.59
C THR A 36 -10.90 3.96 -6.86
N ASP A 37 -11.47 4.25 -8.03
CA ASP A 37 -12.76 3.71 -8.44
C ASP A 37 -12.66 2.22 -8.80
N GLU A 38 -11.56 1.76 -9.40
CA GLU A 38 -11.27 0.35 -9.64
C GLU A 38 -11.15 -0.44 -8.33
N LEU A 39 -10.43 0.09 -7.34
CA LEU A 39 -10.34 -0.52 -6.01
C LEU A 39 -11.72 -0.64 -5.34
N ARG A 40 -12.58 0.38 -5.47
CA ARG A 40 -13.97 0.31 -4.98
C ARG A 40 -14.78 -0.77 -5.70
N ASN A 41 -14.63 -0.88 -7.02
CA ASN A 41 -15.38 -1.84 -7.84
C ASN A 41 -15.09 -3.30 -7.46
N VAL A 42 -13.86 -3.59 -7.01
CA VAL A 42 -13.50 -4.93 -6.48
C VAL A 42 -13.81 -5.10 -4.98
N GLY A 43 -14.45 -4.11 -4.36
CA GLY A 43 -15.01 -4.20 -3.01
C GLY A 43 -14.11 -3.70 -1.89
N TRP A 44 -13.09 -2.88 -2.15
CA TRP A 44 -12.39 -2.14 -1.10
C TRP A 44 -13.21 -0.94 -0.62
N GLY A 45 -13.25 -0.72 0.69
CA GLY A 45 -13.82 0.50 1.26
C GLY A 45 -12.84 1.67 1.21
N ASP A 46 -13.34 2.89 1.36
CA ASP A 46 -12.49 4.09 1.35
C ASP A 46 -11.38 4.03 2.42
N ALA A 47 -11.68 3.51 3.61
CA ALA A 47 -10.70 3.33 4.68
C ALA A 47 -9.59 2.34 4.29
N ASP A 48 -9.94 1.26 3.57
CA ASP A 48 -8.97 0.28 3.08
C ASP A 48 -8.07 0.92 2.01
N ILE A 49 -8.64 1.72 1.10
CA ILE A 49 -7.88 2.41 0.04
C ILE A 49 -6.88 3.40 0.66
N VAL A 50 -7.28 4.13 1.71
CA VAL A 50 -6.35 4.97 2.48
C VAL A 50 -5.20 4.13 3.05
N ASP A 51 -5.48 2.98 3.65
CA ASP A 51 -4.45 2.09 4.20
C ASP A 51 -3.52 1.56 3.10
N ILE A 52 -4.04 1.18 1.93
CA ILE A 52 -3.25 0.73 0.78
C ILE A 52 -2.28 1.84 0.33
N VAL A 53 -2.76 3.07 0.16
CA VAL A 53 -1.92 4.23 -0.21
C VAL A 53 -0.87 4.49 0.86
N HIS A 54 -1.27 4.50 2.14
CA HIS A 54 -0.38 4.84 3.25
C HIS A 54 0.76 3.83 3.37
N ILE A 55 0.46 2.54 3.35
CA ILE A 55 1.48 1.49 3.45
C ILE A 55 2.40 1.54 2.23
N THR A 56 1.86 1.68 1.02
CA THR A 56 2.67 1.79 -0.19
C THR A 56 3.61 2.99 -0.13
N ALA A 57 3.13 4.16 0.31
CA ALA A 57 3.95 5.37 0.45
C ALA A 57 5.01 5.25 1.56
N LEU A 58 4.67 4.60 2.67
CA LEU A 58 5.59 4.39 3.79
C LEU A 58 6.79 3.51 3.37
N PHE A 59 6.53 2.39 2.70
CA PHE A 59 7.61 1.54 2.16
C PHE A 59 8.47 2.31 1.16
N ASN A 60 7.84 3.01 0.22
CA ASN A 60 8.55 3.89 -0.72
C ASN A 60 9.48 4.90 -0.03
N TYR A 61 9.06 5.51 1.07
CA TYR A 61 9.91 6.40 1.86
C TYR A 61 11.08 5.65 2.51
N MET A 62 10.81 4.51 3.15
CA MET A 62 11.83 3.69 3.82
C MET A 62 12.88 3.16 2.83
N ASP A 63 12.44 2.71 1.67
CA ASP A 63 13.32 2.22 0.59
C ASP A 63 14.26 3.34 0.14
N ARG A 64 13.73 4.57 -0.07
CA ARG A 64 14.55 5.74 -0.44
C ARG A 64 15.55 6.13 0.66
N VAL A 65 15.18 5.98 1.94
CA VAL A 65 16.11 6.22 3.04
C VAL A 65 17.22 5.17 3.05
N ALA A 66 16.88 3.89 2.88
CA ALA A 66 17.84 2.80 2.84
C ALA A 66 18.81 2.96 1.65
N ASP A 67 18.27 3.13 0.44
CA ASP A 67 19.05 3.32 -0.78
C ASP A 67 19.90 4.58 -0.73
N GLY A 68 19.33 5.69 -0.25
CA GLY A 68 20.02 6.98 -0.14
C GLY A 68 21.18 6.98 0.87
N LEU A 69 21.16 6.08 1.85
CA LEU A 69 22.21 5.92 2.85
C LEU A 69 23.13 4.72 2.57
N GLY A 70 22.87 3.94 1.52
CA GLY A 70 23.62 2.72 1.21
C GLY A 70 23.47 1.63 2.28
N VAL A 71 22.29 1.54 2.91
CA VAL A 71 22.02 0.53 3.92
C VAL A 71 22.01 -0.84 3.27
N GLU A 72 22.97 -1.68 3.64
CA GLU A 72 22.94 -3.09 3.26
C GLU A 72 21.87 -3.82 4.07
N LEU A 73 21.09 -4.67 3.39
CA LEU A 73 20.20 -5.59 4.07
C LEU A 73 21.07 -6.62 4.79
N ASP A 74 21.19 -6.51 6.11
CA ASP A 74 21.67 -7.63 6.93
C ASP A 74 20.83 -8.86 6.56
N SER A 75 21.47 -9.88 5.99
CA SER A 75 20.85 -11.15 5.57
C SER A 75 20.17 -11.88 6.72
N ASP A 76 20.50 -11.48 7.95
CA ASP A 76 20.12 -12.13 9.20
C ASP A 76 18.93 -11.41 9.87
N ARG A 77 18.21 -10.54 9.14
CA ARG A 77 16.93 -9.93 9.58
C ARG A 77 15.80 -10.96 9.66
N HIS A 78 15.97 -11.95 10.52
CA HIS A 78 14.93 -12.87 10.96
C HIS A 78 13.97 -12.12 11.88
N TRP A 79 12.89 -11.57 11.37
CA TRP A 79 11.92 -10.84 12.19
C TRP A 79 11.08 -11.78 13.09
N GLU A 80 11.14 -13.10 12.87
CA GLU A 80 10.33 -14.08 13.61
C GLU A 80 10.62 -14.07 15.11
N HIS A 81 11.87 -13.83 15.52
CA HIS A 81 12.26 -13.78 16.92
C HIS A 81 11.79 -12.48 17.63
N LEU A 82 11.37 -11.46 16.87
CA LEU A 82 10.86 -10.19 17.38
C LEU A 82 9.34 -10.17 17.51
N ALA A 83 8.61 -10.98 16.72
CA ALA A 83 7.15 -11.03 16.73
C ALA A 83 6.52 -11.22 18.14
N PRO A 84 7.07 -12.06 19.04
CA PRO A 84 6.53 -12.21 20.41
C PRO A 84 6.64 -10.93 21.27
N LYS A 85 7.56 -10.01 20.92
CA LYS A 85 7.91 -8.79 21.66
C LYS A 85 7.12 -7.56 21.21
N LEU A 86 6.34 -7.65 20.12
CA LEU A 86 5.54 -6.53 19.63
C LEU A 86 4.38 -6.27 20.60
N SER A 87 4.30 -5.05 21.13
CA SER A 87 3.27 -4.64 22.09
C SER A 87 1.86 -4.58 21.49
N PHE A 88 1.77 -4.56 20.16
CA PHE A 88 0.53 -4.42 19.39
C PHE A 88 0.08 -5.74 18.73
N LYS A 89 0.73 -6.87 19.05
CA LYS A 89 0.44 -8.17 18.40
C LYS A 89 -1.02 -8.64 18.54
N ASP A 90 -1.72 -8.16 19.55
CA ASP A 90 -3.11 -8.52 19.87
C ASP A 90 -4.08 -7.35 19.61
N ASP A 91 -3.60 -6.23 19.06
CA ASP A 91 -4.37 -5.00 18.92
C ASP A 91 -5.13 -5.00 17.57
N THR A 92 -6.40 -5.41 17.60
CA THR A 92 -7.29 -5.47 16.41
C THR A 92 -8.32 -4.34 16.38
N ALA A 93 -8.08 -3.24 17.08
CA ALA A 93 -9.04 -2.13 17.13
C ALA A 93 -9.35 -1.63 15.70
N PRO A 94 -10.63 -1.44 15.33
CA PRO A 94 -10.98 -0.96 14.01
C PRO A 94 -10.44 0.45 13.82
N LYS A 95 -9.61 0.62 12.80
CA LYS A 95 -9.00 1.91 12.49
C LYS A 95 -10.09 2.87 11.98
N VAL A 96 -10.34 3.96 12.71
CA VAL A 96 -11.27 5.01 12.28
C VAL A 96 -10.47 6.06 11.52
N TYR A 97 -10.57 6.06 10.19
CA TYR A 97 -9.94 7.08 9.34
C TYR A 97 -10.97 7.97 8.65
N GLY A 98 -10.54 9.21 8.34
CA GLY A 98 -11.35 10.21 7.65
C GLY A 98 -11.70 9.79 6.22
N LYS A 99 -12.74 10.41 5.65
CA LYS A 99 -13.23 10.10 4.29
C LYS A 99 -12.34 10.76 3.23
N ILE A 100 -12.07 10.05 2.13
CA ILE A 100 -11.44 10.64 0.95
C ILE A 100 -12.44 11.62 0.32
N ALA A 101 -12.06 12.90 0.22
CA ALA A 101 -12.87 13.92 -0.46
C ALA A 101 -12.64 13.85 -1.97
N ARG A 102 -13.70 14.06 -2.76
CA ARG A 102 -13.59 14.17 -4.22
C ARG A 102 -12.82 15.44 -4.58
N ALA A 103 -11.91 15.36 -5.55
CA ALA A 103 -11.28 16.55 -6.10
C ALA A 103 -12.37 17.47 -6.71
N PRO A 104 -12.28 18.80 -6.53
CA PRO A 104 -13.22 19.71 -7.14
C PRO A 104 -13.14 19.59 -8.66
N VAL A 105 -14.27 19.38 -9.31
CA VAL A 105 -14.36 19.46 -10.77
C VAL A 105 -14.08 20.91 -11.14
N THR A 106 -12.96 21.18 -11.81
CA THR A 106 -12.72 22.48 -12.43
C THR A 106 -13.80 22.67 -13.48
N ALA A 107 -14.78 23.54 -13.18
CA ALA A 107 -15.65 24.10 -14.19
C ALA A 107 -14.76 24.89 -15.15
N ALA A 108 -14.61 24.39 -16.38
CA ALA A 108 -14.08 25.18 -17.48
C ALA A 108 -15.19 26.14 -17.90
N ASP A 109 -14.92 27.45 -17.78
CA ASP A 109 -15.65 28.52 -18.45
C ASP A 109 -15.19 28.65 -19.91
#